data_AF-A0A817ZU29-F1
#
_entry.id   AF-A0A817ZU29-F1
#
_cell.length_a   1.000
_cell.length_b   1.000
_cell.length_c   1.000
_cell.angle_alpha   90.00
_cell.angle_beta   90.00
_cell.angle_gamma   90.00
#
_symmetry.space_group_name_H-M   'P 1'
#
loop_
_entity.id
_entity.type
_entity.pdbx_description
1 polymer ?
#
loop_
_entity_poly.entity_id
_entity_poly.type
_entity_poly.pdbx_seq_one_letter_code
_entity_poly.pdbx_strand_id
1 'polypeptide(L)'
;MNGRCLYYQKPFVDSGTMGAKASMQVVVPFLTDSYSAGNESSESSIPMCTLRNFPNIIEHTIEWARDNFAGLFTNPVQQAAQYIQDSKKFIEHISQCSTIYEKNEMIENVNKVLVVERPQNFFDCIVWARNLFERQFHNSIAQLLFNYPVNHRTSSGELFWSGSKRAPHVIKFDVSKQAHLDFIVAASNLFAYIYGIQQQRDNNIIANQVVKIKVAEFQPRINVTIYENDDQMKADLEKRDNQELSKSNSNSASIEEYVVRLPKFDDVCKISIRPHEFEKDDDTNFHIDYIAATANLRAENYDIQTVDRSKIKGIAGRIVPAIATTTAMITGLVCLEIYKLLQGHKNIESYRNAFVNLATSFFCFTEPADPIRQK
;
A
#
# COMPACT_ATOMS: atom_id res chain seq x y z
N MET A 1 -7.29 -25.21 -0.07
CA MET A 1 -6.93 -26.63 0.12
C MET A 1 -7.87 -27.32 1.11
N ASN A 2 -8.03 -26.80 2.33
CA ASN A 2 -8.94 -27.32 3.36
C ASN A 2 -10.35 -27.71 2.84
N GLY A 3 -11.06 -26.80 2.16
CA GLY A 3 -12.42 -27.08 1.64
C GLY A 3 -12.50 -28.27 0.67
N ARG A 4 -11.43 -28.55 -0.10
CA ARG A 4 -11.36 -29.75 -0.96
C ARG A 4 -11.12 -31.02 -0.15
N CYS A 5 -10.24 -30.98 0.85
CA CYS A 5 -10.00 -32.14 1.72
C CYS A 5 -11.25 -32.51 2.52
N LEU A 6 -12.01 -31.52 2.97
CA LEU A 6 -13.31 -31.74 3.60
C LEU A 6 -14.31 -32.40 2.64
N TYR A 7 -14.42 -31.88 1.42
CA TYR A 7 -15.32 -32.41 0.39
C TYR A 7 -14.97 -33.87 0.00
N TYR A 8 -13.69 -34.17 -0.21
CA TYR A 8 -13.23 -35.52 -0.57
C TYR A 8 -12.96 -36.44 0.62
N GLN A 9 -13.25 -35.97 1.84
CA GLN A 9 -13.04 -36.72 3.09
C GLN A 9 -11.61 -37.28 3.19
N LYS A 10 -10.61 -36.43 2.90
CA LYS A 10 -9.20 -36.80 2.99
C LYS A 10 -8.56 -36.18 4.22
N PRO A 11 -7.83 -36.97 5.04
CA PRO A 11 -7.04 -36.42 6.12
C PRO A 11 -5.89 -35.58 5.55
N PHE A 12 -5.48 -34.55 6.30
CA PHE A 12 -4.29 -33.78 5.99
C PHE A 12 -3.62 -33.29 7.28
N VAL A 13 -2.34 -32.99 7.17
CA VAL A 13 -1.57 -32.31 8.22
C VAL A 13 -1.13 -30.99 7.63
N ASP A 14 -1.43 -29.90 8.32
CA ASP A 14 -0.99 -28.57 7.95
C ASP A 14 0.08 -28.07 8.91
N SER A 15 0.98 -27.25 8.41
CA SER A 15 2.05 -26.66 9.22
C SER A 15 2.45 -25.30 8.70
N GLY A 16 2.72 -24.37 9.62
CA GLY A 16 3.19 -23.03 9.32
C GLY A 16 4.40 -22.64 10.15
N THR A 17 5.20 -21.70 9.64
CA THR A 17 6.37 -21.16 10.34
C THR A 17 6.41 -19.64 10.27
N MET A 18 6.87 -19.00 11.34
CA MET A 18 7.18 -17.57 11.39
C MET A 18 8.43 -17.36 12.26
N GLY A 19 9.59 -17.25 11.61
CA GLY A 19 10.90 -17.18 12.26
C GLY A 19 11.16 -18.43 13.10
N ALA A 20 11.33 -18.26 14.41
CA ALA A 20 11.53 -19.36 15.36
C ALA A 20 10.22 -20.04 15.81
N LYS A 21 9.06 -19.47 15.46
CA LYS A 21 7.75 -20.01 15.81
C LYS A 21 7.26 -20.96 14.72
N ALA A 22 6.56 -22.01 15.11
CA ALA A 22 5.88 -22.92 14.20
C ALA A 22 4.61 -23.47 14.82
N SER A 23 3.67 -23.84 13.97
CA SER A 23 2.48 -24.58 14.35
C SER A 23 2.24 -25.73 13.38
N MET A 24 1.62 -26.79 13.88
CA MET A 24 1.14 -27.92 13.09
C MET A 24 -0.24 -28.31 13.58
N GLN A 25 -1.14 -28.56 12.65
CA GLN A 25 -2.49 -29.03 12.91
C GLN A 25 -2.78 -30.29 12.10
N VAL A 26 -3.32 -31.31 12.76
CA VAL A 26 -3.81 -32.52 12.10
C VAL A 26 -5.31 -32.42 11.91
N VAL A 27 -5.78 -32.68 10.70
CA VAL A 27 -7.21 -32.72 10.37
C VAL A 27 -7.57 -34.11 9.84
N VAL A 28 -8.43 -34.81 10.57
CA VAL A 28 -8.93 -36.14 10.24
C VAL A 28 -10.45 -36.09 10.07
N PRO A 29 -10.99 -36.46 8.90
CA PRO A 29 -12.42 -36.48 8.64
C PRO A 29 -13.18 -37.27 9.70
N PHE A 30 -14.29 -36.70 10.18
CA PHE A 30 -15.18 -37.28 11.20
C PHE A 30 -14.56 -37.48 12.59
N LEU A 31 -13.31 -37.06 12.82
CA LEU A 31 -12.62 -37.23 14.10
C LEU A 31 -12.15 -35.90 14.70
N THR A 32 -11.69 -34.94 13.89
CA THR A 32 -11.19 -33.65 14.38
C THR A 32 -11.94 -32.48 13.74
N ASP A 33 -11.84 -31.30 14.35
CA ASP A 33 -12.37 -30.06 13.79
C ASP A 33 -11.62 -29.62 12.51
N SER A 34 -12.29 -28.77 11.73
CA SER A 34 -11.75 -28.21 10.49
C SER A 34 -10.82 -27.01 10.75
N TYR A 35 -9.83 -26.81 9.87
CA TYR A 35 -8.88 -25.69 9.97
C TYR A 35 -9.54 -24.29 10.05
N SER A 36 -10.72 -24.12 9.44
CA SER A 36 -11.46 -22.86 9.37
C SER A 36 -12.20 -22.44 10.65
N ALA A 37 -12.18 -23.25 11.71
CA ALA A 37 -12.88 -22.93 12.96
C ALA A 37 -12.05 -22.03 13.91
N GLY A 38 -10.72 -21.97 13.71
CA GLY A 38 -9.87 -20.98 14.36
C GLY A 38 -9.93 -19.68 13.55
N ASN A 39 -10.52 -18.62 14.11
CA ASN A 39 -10.40 -17.29 13.51
C ASN A 39 -8.90 -16.94 13.40
N GLU A 40 -8.33 -17.03 12.19
CA GLU A 40 -7.07 -16.36 11.90
C GLU A 40 -7.28 -14.89 12.27
N SER A 41 -6.40 -14.35 13.13
CA SER A 41 -6.45 -12.95 13.49
C SER A 41 -6.33 -12.14 12.20
N SER A 42 -7.43 -11.56 11.71
CA SER A 42 -7.39 -10.70 10.53
C SER A 42 -6.37 -9.60 10.81
N GLU A 43 -5.42 -9.40 9.89
CA GLU A 43 -4.50 -8.26 9.99
C GLU A 43 -5.33 -7.00 10.20
N SER A 44 -5.13 -6.33 11.34
CA SER A 44 -5.87 -5.11 11.65
C SER A 44 -5.51 -4.06 10.60
N SER A 45 -6.47 -3.68 9.77
CA SER A 45 -6.26 -2.64 8.77
C SER A 45 -6.02 -1.29 9.45
N ILE A 46 -5.00 -0.58 8.99
CA ILE A 46 -4.69 0.77 9.50
C ILE A 46 -5.76 1.72 8.93
N PRO A 47 -6.41 2.58 9.75
CA PRO A 47 -7.37 3.55 9.25
C PRO A 47 -6.75 4.50 8.21
N MET A 48 -7.51 4.83 7.16
CA MET A 48 -7.04 5.68 6.06
C MET A 48 -6.69 7.09 6.54
N CYS A 49 -7.40 7.64 7.52
CA CYS A 49 -7.09 8.94 8.11
C CYS A 49 -5.73 8.94 8.82
N THR A 50 -5.38 7.83 9.48
CA THR A 50 -4.08 7.63 10.12
C THR A 50 -2.96 7.62 9.08
N LEU A 51 -3.13 6.88 7.97
CA LEU A 51 -2.16 6.85 6.89
C LEU A 51 -2.01 8.22 6.21
N ARG A 52 -3.13 8.90 5.92
CA ARG A 52 -3.14 10.16 5.14
C ARG A 52 -2.71 11.40 5.92
N ASN A 53 -3.08 11.51 7.20
CA ASN A 53 -2.92 12.77 7.95
C ASN A 53 -2.26 12.61 9.32
N PHE A 54 -2.38 11.46 9.98
CA PHE A 54 -1.97 11.31 11.39
C PHE A 54 -1.11 10.07 11.66
N PRO A 55 0.02 9.86 10.95
CA PRO A 55 0.95 8.80 11.28
C PRO A 55 1.61 9.06 12.64
N ASN A 56 1.89 8.01 13.40
CA ASN A 56 2.52 8.10 14.71
C ASN A 56 3.59 7.02 14.95
N ILE A 57 3.66 6.00 14.09
CA ILE A 57 4.68 4.95 14.07
C ILE A 57 5.21 4.78 12.64
N ILE A 58 6.36 4.14 12.50
CA ILE A 58 7.03 4.00 11.20
C ILE A 58 6.22 3.14 10.23
N GLU A 59 5.51 2.13 10.71
CA GLU A 59 4.67 1.24 9.91
C GLU A 59 3.59 2.03 9.14
N HIS A 60 3.02 3.07 9.74
CA HIS A 60 2.05 3.95 9.08
C HIS A 60 2.69 4.73 7.93
N THR A 61 3.91 5.22 8.12
CA THR A 61 4.64 5.96 7.07
C THR A 61 5.08 5.05 5.93
N ILE A 62 5.42 3.79 6.23
CA ILE A 62 5.81 2.79 5.22
C ILE A 62 4.61 2.36 4.39
N GLU A 63 3.46 2.06 5.01
CA GLU A 63 2.25 1.70 4.26
C GLU A 63 1.78 2.89 3.41
N TRP A 64 1.82 4.11 3.94
CA TRP A 64 1.56 5.32 3.15
C TRP A 64 2.53 5.46 1.95
N ALA A 65 3.82 5.20 2.15
CA ALA A 65 4.82 5.28 1.08
C ALA A 65 4.58 4.21 0.00
N ARG A 66 4.16 3.01 0.39
CA ARG A 66 3.79 1.91 -0.52
C ARG A 66 2.53 2.26 -1.32
N ASP A 67 1.49 2.77 -0.67
CA ASP A 67 0.29 3.27 -1.36
C ASP A 67 0.63 4.43 -2.30
N ASN A 68 1.53 5.31 -1.87
CA ASN A 68 1.99 6.41 -2.69
C ASN A 68 2.78 5.95 -3.92
N PHE A 69 3.62 4.91 -3.79
CA PHE A 69 4.30 4.29 -4.91
C PHE A 69 3.29 3.75 -5.94
N ALA A 70 2.31 2.96 -5.48
CA ALA A 70 1.27 2.42 -6.36
C ALA A 70 0.43 3.53 -7.02
N GLY A 71 0.08 4.57 -6.25
CA GLY A 71 -0.71 5.72 -6.72
C GLY A 71 0.03 6.67 -7.67
N LEU A 72 1.35 6.52 -7.87
CA LEU A 72 2.12 7.32 -8.81
C LEU A 72 2.65 6.49 -9.99
N PHE A 73 3.15 5.29 -9.72
CA PHE A 73 3.94 4.52 -10.68
C PHE A 73 3.22 3.29 -11.24
N THR A 74 2.13 2.86 -10.61
CA THR A 74 1.39 1.63 -11.00
C THR A 74 -0.01 1.95 -11.50
N ASN A 75 -0.91 2.40 -10.61
CA ASN A 75 -2.34 2.48 -10.91
C ASN A 75 -2.67 3.49 -12.03
N PRO A 76 -2.19 4.76 -11.99
CA PRO A 76 -2.49 5.71 -13.05
C PRO A 76 -1.88 5.31 -14.39
N VAL A 77 -0.69 4.69 -14.35
CA VAL A 77 0.04 4.24 -15.55
C VAL A 77 -0.67 3.04 -16.18
N GLN A 78 -1.17 2.11 -15.37
CA GLN A 78 -1.95 0.98 -15.84
C GLN A 78 -3.27 1.43 -16.47
N GLN A 79 -3.98 2.38 -15.85
CA GLN A 79 -5.19 2.97 -16.43
C GLN A 79 -4.91 3.67 -17.77
N ALA A 80 -3.83 4.46 -17.85
CA ALA A 80 -3.40 5.08 -19.09
C ALA A 80 -2.98 4.05 -20.16
N ALA A 81 -2.32 2.95 -19.77
CA ALA A 81 -1.92 1.89 -20.68
C ALA A 81 -3.13 1.13 -21.25
N GLN A 82 -4.13 0.85 -20.40
CA GLN A 82 -5.40 0.27 -20.84
C GLN A 82 -6.13 1.18 -21.84
N TYR A 83 -6.13 2.50 -21.59
CA TYR A 83 -6.70 3.47 -22.53
C TYR A 83 -5.98 3.49 -23.88
N ILE A 84 -4.63 3.43 -23.88
CA ILE A 84 -3.82 3.35 -25.12
C ILE A 84 -4.09 2.03 -25.87
N GLN A 85 -4.27 0.93 -25.15
CA GLN A 85 -4.51 -0.37 -25.75
C GLN A 85 -5.89 -0.47 -26.42
N ASP A 86 -6.93 -0.02 -25.72
CA ASP A 86 -8.31 -0.08 -26.22
C ASP A 86 -9.17 1.04 -25.61
N SER A 87 -9.21 2.17 -26.32
CA SER A 87 -9.98 3.36 -25.91
C SER A 87 -11.47 3.06 -25.69
N LYS A 88 -12.08 2.22 -26.54
CA LYS A 88 -13.51 1.90 -26.47
C LYS A 88 -13.83 1.10 -25.22
N LYS A 89 -13.06 0.03 -24.95
CA LYS A 89 -13.25 -0.79 -23.75
C LYS A 89 -13.01 0.00 -22.46
N PHE A 90 -12.04 0.92 -22.48
CA PHE A 90 -11.79 1.77 -21.32
C PHE A 90 -12.98 2.71 -21.02
N ILE A 91 -13.58 3.30 -22.05
CA ILE A 91 -14.79 4.14 -21.89
C ILE A 91 -15.97 3.30 -21.39
N GLU A 92 -16.14 2.08 -21.91
CA GLU A 92 -17.15 1.13 -21.39
C GLU A 92 -16.91 0.80 -19.92
N HIS A 93 -15.67 0.55 -19.52
CA HIS A 93 -15.33 0.31 -18.11
C HIS A 93 -15.66 1.52 -17.22
N ILE A 94 -15.35 2.74 -17.64
CA ILE A 94 -15.74 3.97 -16.92
C ILE A 94 -17.26 4.04 -16.76
N SER A 95 -18.03 3.64 -17.78
CA SER A 95 -19.49 3.67 -17.70
C SER A 95 -20.05 2.70 -16.66
N GLN A 96 -19.37 1.58 -16.42
CA GLN A 96 -19.76 0.53 -15.47
C GLN A 96 -19.38 0.85 -14.02
N CYS A 97 -18.47 1.80 -13.78
CA CYS A 97 -18.11 2.23 -12.42
C CYS A 97 -19.34 2.76 -11.66
N SER A 98 -19.41 2.43 -10.37
CA SER A 98 -20.59 2.72 -9.54
C SER A 98 -20.63 4.16 -9.04
N THR A 99 -19.47 4.77 -8.75
CA THR A 99 -19.39 6.14 -8.20
C THR A 99 -18.89 7.14 -9.24
N ILE A 100 -19.30 8.40 -9.13
CA ILE A 100 -18.82 9.48 -10.01
C ILE A 100 -17.36 9.83 -9.68
N TYR A 101 -16.99 9.73 -8.40
CA TYR A 101 -15.63 9.94 -7.92
C TYR A 101 -14.61 9.04 -8.65
N GLU A 102 -14.87 7.72 -8.72
CA GLU A 102 -14.00 6.77 -9.41
C GLU A 102 -13.85 7.11 -10.90
N LYS A 103 -14.96 7.50 -11.55
CA LYS A 103 -14.94 7.90 -12.97
C LYS A 103 -14.04 9.12 -13.19
N ASN A 104 -14.20 10.15 -12.37
CA ASN A 104 -13.38 11.37 -12.45
C ASN A 104 -11.90 11.07 -12.16
N GLU A 105 -11.61 10.25 -11.16
CA GLU A 105 -10.24 9.84 -10.82
C GLU A 105 -9.55 9.12 -11.99
N MET A 106 -10.24 8.17 -12.64
CA MET A 106 -9.69 7.46 -13.80
C MET A 106 -9.34 8.42 -14.95
N ILE A 107 -10.23 9.37 -15.26
CA ILE A 107 -10.02 10.36 -16.34
C ILE A 107 -8.88 11.31 -16.01
N GLU A 108 -8.81 11.79 -14.76
CA GLU A 108 -7.73 12.66 -14.29
C GLU A 108 -6.38 11.94 -14.34
N ASN A 109 -6.33 10.67 -13.94
CA ASN A 109 -5.13 9.85 -14.01
C ASN A 109 -4.61 9.70 -15.44
N VAL A 110 -5.49 9.39 -16.40
CA VAL A 110 -5.13 9.27 -17.82
C VAL A 110 -4.59 10.60 -18.36
N ASN A 111 -5.30 11.71 -18.10
CA ASN A 111 -4.85 13.04 -18.53
C ASN A 111 -3.51 13.44 -17.93
N LYS A 112 -3.32 13.15 -16.64
CA LYS A 112 -2.09 13.46 -15.92
C LYS A 112 -0.90 12.73 -16.52
N VAL A 113 -1.04 11.42 -16.78
CA VAL A 113 0.05 10.58 -17.30
C VAL A 113 0.35 10.86 -18.79
N LEU A 114 -0.68 11.05 -19.62
CA LEU A 114 -0.49 11.14 -21.07
C LEU A 114 -0.26 12.56 -21.59
N VAL A 115 -0.75 13.58 -20.87
CA VAL A 115 -0.75 14.98 -21.34
C VAL A 115 -0.01 15.91 -20.37
N VAL A 116 -0.44 15.99 -19.12
CA VAL A 116 -0.04 17.09 -18.21
C VAL A 116 1.37 16.92 -17.67
N GLU A 117 1.70 15.75 -17.12
CA GLU A 117 2.98 15.49 -16.44
C GLU A 117 3.95 14.69 -17.33
N ARG A 118 3.72 14.61 -18.65
CA ARG A 118 4.56 13.81 -19.56
C ARG A 118 5.97 14.41 -19.70
N PRO A 119 7.04 13.68 -19.32
CA PRO A 119 8.42 14.13 -19.49
C PRO A 119 8.91 13.91 -20.93
N GLN A 120 9.79 14.79 -21.41
CA GLN A 120 10.49 14.62 -22.70
C GLN A 120 11.93 14.15 -22.51
N ASN A 121 12.54 14.52 -21.39
CA ASN A 121 13.92 14.18 -21.07
C ASN A 121 14.06 13.87 -19.56
N PHE A 122 15.23 13.36 -19.15
CA PHE A 122 15.46 13.01 -17.75
C PHE A 122 15.42 14.23 -16.81
N PHE A 123 15.80 15.42 -17.28
CA PHE A 123 15.72 16.64 -16.48
C PHE A 123 14.26 16.99 -16.11
N ASP A 124 13.30 16.76 -17.01
CA ASP A 124 11.88 16.91 -16.71
C ASP A 124 11.43 15.94 -15.61
N CYS A 125 11.99 14.72 -15.57
CA CYS A 125 11.73 13.77 -14.49
C CYS A 125 12.26 14.28 -13.14
N ILE A 126 13.39 14.99 -13.13
CA ILE A 126 13.93 15.63 -11.93
C ILE A 126 13.04 16.80 -11.50
N VAL A 127 12.56 17.62 -12.43
CA VAL A 127 11.59 18.70 -12.15
C VAL A 127 10.31 18.14 -11.56
N TRP A 128 9.79 17.05 -12.11
CA TRP A 128 8.65 16.35 -11.56
C TRP A 128 8.90 15.86 -10.13
N ALA A 129 10.01 15.15 -9.90
CA ALA A 129 10.38 14.64 -8.57
C ALA A 129 10.56 15.76 -7.54
N ARG A 130 11.18 16.89 -7.92
CA ARG A 130 11.38 18.04 -7.03
C ARG A 130 10.05 18.71 -6.65
N ASN A 131 9.12 18.85 -7.61
CA ASN A 131 7.77 19.35 -7.33
C ASN A 131 6.94 18.36 -6.50
N LEU A 132 7.14 17.06 -6.70
CA LEU A 132 6.51 16.01 -5.90
C LEU A 132 6.98 16.09 -4.44
N PHE A 133 8.28 16.24 -4.20
CA PHE A 133 8.83 16.46 -2.85
C PHE A 133 8.15 17.63 -2.15
N GLU A 134 8.06 18.78 -2.84
CA GLU A 134 7.42 19.97 -2.26
C GLU A 134 5.94 19.72 -1.96
N ARG A 135 5.22 19.10 -2.90
CA ARG A 135 3.80 18.75 -2.72
C ARG A 135 3.58 17.85 -1.50
N GLN A 136 4.45 16.86 -1.29
CA GLN A 136 4.25 15.80 -0.30
C GLN A 136 4.76 16.13 1.10
N PHE A 137 5.91 16.78 1.23
CA PHE A 137 6.58 16.98 2.52
C PHE A 137 6.56 18.44 3.00
N HIS A 138 6.15 19.37 2.13
CA HIS A 138 5.99 20.78 2.46
C HIS A 138 4.52 21.23 2.34
N ASN A 139 3.94 21.23 1.14
CA ASN A 139 2.65 21.87 0.86
C ASN A 139 1.47 21.15 1.51
N SER A 140 1.43 19.81 1.48
CA SER A 140 0.40 19.03 2.15
C SER A 140 0.42 19.27 3.68
N ILE A 141 1.61 19.34 4.26
CA ILE A 141 1.83 19.59 5.69
C ILE A 141 1.49 21.02 6.05
N ALA A 142 1.88 21.98 5.22
CA ALA A 142 1.51 23.39 5.38
C ALA A 142 -0.01 23.58 5.31
N GLN A 143 -0.70 22.89 4.40
CA GLN A 143 -2.16 22.90 4.32
C GLN A 143 -2.79 22.28 5.58
N LEU A 144 -2.24 21.17 6.08
CA LEU A 144 -2.71 20.52 7.31
C LEU A 144 -2.56 21.45 8.53
N LEU A 145 -1.43 22.13 8.65
CA LEU A 145 -1.16 23.11 9.72
C LEU A 145 -1.97 24.40 9.58
N PHE A 146 -2.32 24.79 8.34
CA PHE A 146 -3.23 25.91 8.10
C PHE A 146 -4.64 25.60 8.60
N ASN A 147 -5.12 24.37 8.35
CA ASN A 147 -6.41 23.89 8.82
C ASN A 147 -6.44 23.67 10.34
N TYR A 148 -5.39 23.06 10.88
CA TYR A 148 -5.24 22.77 12.30
C TYR A 148 -3.91 23.32 12.82
N PRO A 149 -3.87 24.61 13.22
CA PRO A 149 -2.68 25.20 13.84
C PRO A 149 -2.20 24.39 15.05
N VAL A 150 -0.92 24.51 15.40
CA VAL A 150 -0.31 23.73 16.51
C VAL A 150 -1.06 23.94 17.84
N ASN A 151 -1.62 25.13 18.05
CA ASN A 151 -2.39 25.48 19.25
C ASN A 151 -3.90 25.25 19.11
N HIS A 152 -4.35 24.57 18.06
CA HIS A 152 -5.76 24.30 17.81
C HIS A 152 -6.36 23.47 18.93
N ARG A 153 -7.55 23.87 19.39
CA ARG A 153 -8.31 23.15 20.43
C ARG A 153 -9.59 22.58 19.86
N THR A 154 -9.95 21.39 20.30
CA THR A 154 -11.22 20.74 19.95
C THR A 154 -12.39 21.45 20.64
N SER A 155 -13.61 21.09 20.26
CA SER A 155 -14.83 21.58 20.92
C SER A 155 -14.90 21.23 22.42
N SER A 156 -14.20 20.17 22.86
CA SER A 156 -14.04 19.80 24.27
C SER A 156 -12.99 20.64 25.02
N GLY A 157 -12.24 21.51 24.34
CA GLY A 157 -11.19 22.35 24.92
C GLY A 157 -9.81 21.70 25.03
N GLU A 158 -9.66 20.43 24.62
CA GLU A 158 -8.39 19.72 24.58
C GLU A 158 -7.54 20.14 23.37
N LEU A 159 -6.22 19.94 23.44
CA LEU A 159 -5.33 20.20 22.30
C LEU A 159 -5.58 19.15 21.20
N PHE A 160 -5.81 19.62 19.98
CA PHE A 160 -6.03 18.76 18.83
C PHE A 160 -4.84 17.84 18.56
N TRP A 161 -3.62 18.38 18.66
CA TRP A 161 -2.37 17.64 18.53
C TRP A 161 -1.97 17.03 19.88
N SER A 162 -2.59 15.90 20.22
CA SER A 162 -2.30 15.16 21.45
C SER A 162 -2.46 13.65 21.26
N GLY A 163 -1.87 12.87 22.17
CA GLY A 163 -1.94 11.40 22.13
C GLY A 163 -1.32 10.81 20.87
N SER A 164 -2.15 10.22 20.01
CA SER A 164 -1.73 9.62 18.73
C SER A 164 -1.54 10.66 17.61
N LYS A 165 -2.07 11.88 17.75
CA LYS A 165 -1.95 12.95 16.74
C LYS A 165 -0.69 13.79 17.03
N ARG A 166 0.38 13.54 16.28
CA ARG A 166 1.64 14.31 16.35
C ARG A 166 1.54 15.53 15.45
N ALA A 167 1.86 16.72 15.97
CA ALA A 167 1.89 17.94 15.17
C ALA A 167 3.06 17.85 14.17
N PRO A 168 2.82 17.92 12.86
CA PRO A 168 3.89 17.83 11.90
C PRO A 168 4.62 19.17 11.73
N HIS A 169 5.79 19.13 11.11
CA HIS A 169 6.52 20.30 10.65
C HIS A 169 6.86 20.17 9.17
N VAL A 170 6.91 21.30 8.47
CA VAL A 170 7.24 21.32 7.04
C VAL A 170 8.72 21.05 6.82
N ILE A 171 9.04 20.22 5.83
CA ILE A 171 10.44 19.98 5.43
C ILE A 171 10.77 20.88 4.24
N LYS A 172 11.85 21.66 4.38
CA LYS A 172 12.43 22.41 3.28
C LYS A 172 13.46 21.54 2.58
N PHE A 173 13.36 21.46 1.26
CA PHE A 173 14.31 20.68 0.47
C PHE A 173 15.73 21.24 0.61
N ASP A 174 16.70 20.32 0.66
CA ASP A 174 18.12 20.60 0.84
C ASP A 174 18.91 19.50 0.14
N VAL A 175 19.79 19.88 -0.78
CA VAL A 175 20.60 18.95 -1.58
C VAL A 175 21.71 18.31 -0.76
N SER A 176 22.15 18.94 0.33
CA SER A 176 23.20 18.41 1.20
C SER A 176 22.73 17.22 2.05
N LYS A 177 21.41 17.11 2.27
CA LYS A 177 20.80 16.00 3.00
C LYS A 177 20.63 14.79 2.09
N GLN A 178 21.32 13.69 2.42
CA GLN A 178 21.26 12.45 1.64
C GLN A 178 19.83 11.94 1.45
N ALA A 179 19.01 11.92 2.50
CA ALA A 179 17.62 11.44 2.43
C ALA A 179 16.75 12.24 1.43
N HIS A 180 17.00 13.54 1.31
CA HIS A 180 16.29 14.39 0.35
C HIS A 180 16.72 14.06 -1.08
N LEU A 181 18.03 13.89 -1.29
CA LEU A 181 18.57 13.53 -2.59
C LEU A 181 18.14 12.13 -3.03
N ASP A 182 18.16 11.15 -2.11
CA ASP A 182 17.72 9.77 -2.36
C ASP A 182 16.29 9.71 -2.89
N PHE A 183 15.38 10.50 -2.32
CA PHE A 183 14.01 10.63 -2.82
C PHE A 183 13.98 11.10 -4.27
N ILE A 184 14.72 12.15 -4.61
CA ILE A 184 14.75 12.71 -5.97
C ILE A 184 15.35 11.70 -6.95
N VAL A 185 16.45 11.04 -6.57
CA VAL A 185 17.11 10.03 -7.40
C VAL A 185 16.16 8.88 -7.68
N ALA A 186 15.50 8.32 -6.66
CA ALA A 186 14.58 7.20 -6.85
C ALA A 186 13.34 7.62 -7.65
N ALA A 187 12.69 8.73 -7.28
CA ALA A 187 11.47 9.20 -7.92
C ALA A 187 11.68 9.54 -9.41
N SER A 188 12.77 10.25 -9.74
CA SER A 188 13.07 10.61 -11.13
C SER A 188 13.41 9.39 -12.00
N ASN A 189 14.14 8.40 -11.47
CA ASN A 189 14.47 7.19 -12.20
C ASN A 189 13.26 6.26 -12.40
N LEU A 190 12.39 6.15 -11.41
CA LEU A 190 11.11 5.44 -11.55
C LEU A 190 10.22 6.11 -12.61
N PHE A 191 10.14 7.43 -12.58
CA PHE A 191 9.36 8.19 -13.55
C PHE A 191 9.93 8.08 -14.96
N ALA A 192 11.25 8.15 -15.12
CA ALA A 192 11.93 7.96 -16.41
C ALA A 192 11.64 6.58 -17.02
N TYR A 193 11.64 5.52 -16.19
CA TYR A 193 11.35 4.15 -16.64
C TYR A 193 9.96 4.03 -17.26
N ILE A 194 8.95 4.70 -16.70
CA ILE A 194 7.56 4.64 -17.20
C ILE A 194 7.52 5.04 -18.67
N TYR A 195 8.23 6.09 -19.06
CA TYR A 195 8.22 6.65 -20.42
C TYR A 195 9.35 6.13 -21.30
N GLY A 196 10.13 5.15 -20.84
CA GLY A 196 11.28 4.62 -21.59
C GLY A 196 12.43 5.62 -21.76
N ILE A 197 12.53 6.61 -20.88
CA ILE A 197 13.62 7.59 -20.87
C ILE A 197 14.85 6.94 -20.19
N GLN A 198 16.04 7.23 -20.72
CA GLN A 198 17.28 6.73 -20.15
C GLN A 198 17.47 7.26 -18.72
N GLN A 199 17.59 6.33 -17.77
CA GLN A 199 17.83 6.59 -16.36
C GLN A 199 19.23 7.16 -16.11
N GLN A 200 19.37 7.97 -15.06
CA GLN A 200 20.65 8.51 -14.60
C GLN A 200 20.91 8.04 -13.18
N ARG A 201 22.02 7.33 -12.98
CA ARG A 201 22.40 6.78 -11.66
C ARG A 201 23.47 7.59 -10.94
N ASP A 202 24.06 8.59 -11.60
CA ASP A 202 25.03 9.47 -10.96
C ASP A 202 24.32 10.54 -10.11
N ASN A 203 24.43 10.38 -8.78
CA ASN A 203 23.87 11.29 -7.79
C ASN A 203 24.41 12.72 -7.93
N ASN A 204 25.66 12.91 -8.37
CA ASN A 204 26.24 14.24 -8.51
C ASN A 204 25.61 15.03 -9.65
N ILE A 205 25.30 14.35 -10.77
CA ILE A 205 24.63 14.96 -11.91
C ILE A 205 23.23 15.40 -11.51
N ILE A 206 22.49 14.54 -10.79
CA ILE A 206 21.15 14.84 -10.30
C ILE A 206 21.20 16.00 -9.31
N ALA A 207 22.09 15.97 -8.32
CA ALA A 207 22.26 17.05 -7.35
C ALA A 207 22.50 18.41 -8.02
N ASN A 208 23.40 18.47 -9.01
CA ASN A 208 23.70 19.69 -9.75
C ASN A 208 22.52 20.20 -10.59
N GLN A 209 21.66 19.31 -11.06
CA GLN A 209 20.47 19.67 -11.83
C GLN A 209 19.33 20.15 -10.92
N VAL A 210 19.12 19.51 -9.76
CA VAL A 210 18.04 19.84 -8.84
C VAL A 210 18.15 21.27 -8.29
N VAL A 211 19.37 21.73 -7.99
CA VAL A 211 19.60 23.11 -7.47
C VAL A 211 19.08 24.18 -8.43
N LYS A 212 19.04 23.91 -9.74
CA LYS A 212 18.60 24.87 -10.76
C LYS A 212 17.08 25.05 -10.80
N ILE A 213 16.34 24.16 -10.15
CA ILE A 213 14.88 24.07 -10.27
C ILE A 213 14.25 25.03 -9.27
N LYS A 214 13.45 25.98 -9.80
CA LYS A 214 12.64 26.88 -8.99
C LYS A 214 11.28 26.26 -8.75
N VAL A 215 10.92 26.11 -7.48
CA VAL A 215 9.61 25.59 -7.06
C VAL A 215 8.71 26.76 -6.69
N ALA A 216 7.43 26.67 -7.07
CA ALA A 216 6.45 27.70 -6.74
C ALA A 216 6.18 27.72 -5.23
N GLU A 217 6.04 28.92 -4.66
CA GLU A 217 5.71 29.08 -3.25
C GLU A 217 4.29 28.56 -2.96
N PHE A 218 4.13 27.99 -1.77
CA PHE A 218 2.86 27.46 -1.32
C PHE A 218 1.84 28.57 -1.02
N GLN A 219 0.62 28.41 -1.53
CA GLN A 219 -0.52 29.24 -1.16
C GLN A 219 -1.62 28.35 -0.56
N PRO A 220 -2.03 28.60 0.71
CA PRO A 220 -3.03 27.78 1.37
C PRO A 220 -4.39 27.93 0.70
N ARG A 221 -5.06 26.80 0.49
CA ARG A 221 -6.43 26.77 -0.03
C ARG A 221 -7.41 26.87 1.12
N ILE A 222 -8.39 27.75 0.98
CA ILE A 222 -9.49 27.91 1.94
C ILE A 222 -10.55 26.83 1.60
N ASN A 223 -11.15 26.20 2.60
CA ASN A 223 -12.19 25.15 2.48
C ASN A 223 -11.72 23.74 2.06
N VAL A 224 -10.47 23.37 2.33
CA VAL A 224 -10.05 21.95 2.20
C VAL A 224 -10.57 21.16 3.40
N THR A 225 -11.43 20.16 3.18
CA THR A 225 -11.88 19.26 4.26
C THR A 225 -10.80 18.22 4.56
N ILE A 226 -10.38 18.13 5.82
CA ILE A 226 -9.49 17.09 6.32
C ILE A 226 -10.30 16.25 7.30
N TYR A 227 -10.42 14.95 7.01
CA TYR A 227 -11.19 14.03 7.84
C TYR A 227 -10.36 13.51 9.00
N GLU A 228 -10.97 13.45 10.18
CA GLU A 228 -10.34 12.94 11.40
C GLU A 228 -10.52 11.43 11.56
N ASN A 229 -11.59 10.87 10.99
CA ASN A 229 -11.87 9.44 11.00
C ASN A 229 -12.46 8.97 9.66
N ASP A 230 -12.35 7.66 9.42
CA ASP A 230 -12.74 7.04 8.15
C ASP A 230 -14.26 7.08 7.93
N ASP A 231 -15.06 7.06 9.01
CA ASP A 231 -16.51 7.10 8.93
C ASP A 231 -17.01 8.47 8.43
N GLN A 232 -16.42 9.56 8.92
CA GLN A 232 -16.69 10.92 8.42
C GLN A 232 -16.30 11.05 6.95
N MET A 233 -15.14 10.49 6.56
CA MET A 233 -14.70 10.50 5.17
C MET A 233 -15.69 9.78 4.27
N LYS A 234 -16.09 8.55 4.63
CA LYS A 234 -17.05 7.75 3.85
C LYS A 234 -18.41 8.44 3.77
N ALA A 235 -18.93 8.92 4.90
CA ALA A 235 -20.23 9.59 4.94
C ALA A 235 -20.25 10.88 4.10
N ASP A 236 -19.16 11.66 4.08
CA ASP A 236 -19.10 12.88 3.26
C ASP A 236 -18.92 12.55 1.77
N LEU A 237 -18.12 11.54 1.43
CA LEU A 237 -17.99 11.06 0.05
C LEU A 237 -19.31 10.54 -0.50
N GLU A 238 -20.03 9.72 0.27
CA GLU A 238 -21.36 9.22 -0.10
C GLU A 238 -22.38 10.36 -0.26
N LYS A 239 -22.33 11.39 0.61
CA LYS A 239 -23.19 12.58 0.46
C LYS A 239 -22.88 13.36 -0.80
N ARG A 240 -21.60 13.57 -1.12
CA ARG A 240 -21.18 14.29 -2.34
C ARG A 240 -21.58 13.51 -3.58
N ASP A 241 -21.35 12.20 -3.60
CA ASP A 241 -21.71 11.34 -4.73
C ASP A 241 -23.24 11.37 -4.95
N ASN A 242 -24.04 11.24 -3.91
CA ASN A 242 -25.51 11.36 -4.00
C ASN A 242 -25.97 12.75 -4.46
N GLN A 243 -25.31 13.83 -4.03
CA GLN A 243 -25.62 15.19 -4.49
C GLN A 243 -25.28 15.39 -5.97
N GLU A 244 -24.16 14.86 -6.45
CA GLU A 244 -23.79 14.92 -7.88
C GLU A 244 -24.70 14.02 -8.73
N LEU A 245 -25.03 12.81 -8.26
CA LEU A 245 -26.01 11.93 -8.92
C LEU A 245 -27.37 12.61 -9.08
N SER A 246 -27.85 13.33 -8.05
CA SER A 246 -29.12 14.04 -8.10
C SER A 246 -29.12 15.21 -9.10
N LYS A 247 -27.98 15.89 -9.29
CA LYS A 247 -27.81 16.92 -10.34
C LYS A 247 -27.74 16.30 -11.74
N SER A 248 -27.09 15.14 -11.89
CA SER A 248 -27.02 14.41 -13.16
C SER A 248 -28.30 13.67 -13.56
N ASN A 249 -29.29 13.54 -12.68
CA ASN A 249 -30.62 13.05 -13.06
C ASN A 249 -31.50 14.12 -13.74
N SER A 250 -31.11 15.40 -13.65
CA SER A 250 -31.80 16.52 -14.36
C SER A 250 -31.18 16.81 -15.73
N ASN A 251 -29.87 16.57 -15.87
CA ASN A 251 -29.14 16.51 -17.14
C ASN A 251 -28.37 15.19 -17.11
N SER A 252 -28.77 14.20 -17.91
CA SER A 252 -27.95 13.01 -18.11
C SER A 252 -26.53 13.46 -18.45
N ALA A 253 -25.59 13.32 -17.51
CA ALA A 253 -24.18 13.51 -17.78
C ALA A 253 -23.77 12.36 -18.69
N SER A 254 -24.06 12.53 -19.99
CA SER A 254 -23.89 11.50 -21.00
C SER A 254 -22.42 11.13 -21.05
N ILE A 255 -22.14 9.87 -21.40
CA ILE A 255 -20.79 9.35 -21.64
C ILE A 255 -19.96 10.32 -22.52
N GLU A 256 -20.62 11.05 -23.41
CA GLU A 256 -20.05 12.14 -24.22
C GLU A 256 -19.25 13.19 -23.43
N GLU A 257 -19.68 13.62 -22.24
CA GLU A 257 -18.97 14.63 -21.44
C GLU A 257 -17.63 14.09 -20.89
N TYR A 258 -17.63 12.83 -20.45
CA TYR A 258 -16.42 12.15 -20.00
C TYR A 258 -15.44 11.89 -21.15
N VAL A 259 -15.95 11.58 -22.35
CA VAL A 259 -15.14 11.37 -23.55
C VAL A 259 -14.45 12.67 -23.99
N VAL A 260 -15.12 13.82 -23.87
CA VAL A 260 -14.52 15.12 -24.22
C VAL A 260 -13.36 15.48 -23.29
N ARG A 261 -13.41 15.05 -22.03
CA ARG A 261 -12.34 15.29 -21.04
C ARG A 261 -11.12 14.38 -21.23
N LEU A 262 -11.24 13.27 -21.96
CA LEU A 262 -10.12 12.39 -22.27
C LEU A 262 -9.29 12.95 -23.43
N PRO A 263 -7.98 12.66 -23.48
CA PRO A 263 -7.14 13.08 -24.60
C PRO A 263 -7.60 12.39 -25.88
N LYS A 264 -7.46 13.05 -27.03
CA LYS A 264 -7.79 12.42 -28.31
C LYS A 264 -6.89 11.21 -28.54
N PHE A 265 -7.51 10.05 -28.81
CA PHE A 265 -6.80 8.79 -28.96
C PHE A 265 -5.69 8.84 -30.01
N ASP A 266 -5.93 9.51 -31.15
CA ASP A 266 -4.96 9.62 -32.25
C ASP A 266 -3.66 10.34 -31.83
N ASP A 267 -3.73 11.24 -30.85
CA ASP A 267 -2.57 11.99 -30.36
C ASP A 267 -1.73 11.17 -29.37
N VAL A 268 -2.35 10.21 -28.68
CA VAL A 268 -1.72 9.45 -27.57
C VAL A 268 -1.46 7.99 -27.88
N CYS A 269 -2.03 7.42 -28.95
CA CYS A 269 -1.92 6.00 -29.28
C CYS A 269 -0.49 5.52 -29.57
N LYS A 270 0.41 6.42 -29.95
CA LYS A 270 1.83 6.12 -30.21
C LYS A 270 2.70 6.17 -28.98
N ILE A 271 2.17 6.60 -27.84
CA ILE A 271 2.93 6.72 -26.60
C ILE A 271 3.10 5.31 -26.01
N SER A 272 4.34 4.93 -25.71
CA SER A 272 4.63 3.71 -24.97
C SER A 272 4.88 4.08 -23.50
N ILE A 273 4.09 3.49 -22.61
CA ILE A 273 4.27 3.60 -21.16
C ILE A 273 4.33 2.22 -20.52
N ARG A 274 5.06 2.11 -19.40
CA ARG A 274 5.23 0.86 -18.67
C ARG A 274 4.90 1.06 -17.19
N PRO A 275 3.81 0.49 -16.66
CA PRO A 275 3.53 0.54 -15.24
C PRO A 275 4.60 -0.25 -14.46
N HIS A 276 4.93 0.22 -13.26
CA HIS A 276 5.80 -0.52 -12.36
C HIS A 276 5.01 -1.60 -11.62
N GLU A 277 5.57 -2.80 -11.56
CA GLU A 277 5.12 -3.87 -10.67
C GLU A 277 6.07 -3.91 -9.48
N PHE A 278 5.52 -3.81 -8.26
CA PHE A 278 6.34 -3.74 -7.06
C PHE A 278 7.14 -5.04 -6.85
N GLU A 279 8.45 -4.95 -7.08
CA GLU A 279 9.44 -5.98 -6.79
C GLU A 279 10.37 -5.52 -5.66
N LYS A 280 10.41 -6.29 -4.58
CA LYS A 280 11.16 -6.02 -3.35
C LYS A 280 12.56 -6.64 -3.37
N ASP A 281 12.78 -7.68 -4.17
CA ASP A 281 13.98 -8.51 -4.15
C ASP A 281 15.03 -8.09 -5.19
N ASP A 282 14.70 -7.13 -6.06
CA ASP A 282 15.66 -6.45 -6.95
C ASP A 282 16.07 -5.09 -6.35
N ASP A 283 17.32 -5.00 -5.90
CA ASP A 283 17.86 -3.78 -5.31
C ASP A 283 18.28 -2.71 -6.35
N THR A 284 18.15 -2.99 -7.66
CA THR A 284 18.56 -2.08 -8.73
C THR A 284 17.43 -1.26 -9.35
N ASN A 285 16.18 -1.58 -9.01
CA ASN A 285 14.96 -1.03 -9.62
C ASN A 285 14.43 0.27 -8.97
N PHE A 286 15.05 0.74 -7.89
CA PHE A 286 14.62 1.92 -7.11
C PHE A 286 13.28 1.81 -6.37
N HIS A 287 12.60 0.66 -6.35
CA HIS A 287 11.31 0.50 -5.66
C HIS A 287 11.44 0.70 -4.15
N ILE A 288 12.33 -0.09 -3.53
CA ILE A 288 12.59 0.02 -2.09
C ILE A 288 13.26 1.34 -1.74
N ASP A 289 14.13 1.86 -2.61
CA ASP A 289 14.80 3.14 -2.39
C ASP A 289 13.80 4.30 -2.33
N TYR A 290 12.81 4.31 -3.23
CA TYR A 290 11.72 5.27 -3.20
C TYR A 290 10.88 5.15 -1.94
N ILE A 291 10.43 3.93 -1.60
CA ILE A 291 9.61 3.70 -0.40
C ILE A 291 10.39 4.10 0.86
N ALA A 292 11.67 3.78 0.92
CA ALA A 292 12.53 4.10 2.05
C ALA A 292 12.70 5.60 2.26
N ALA A 293 13.06 6.33 1.19
CA ALA A 293 13.20 7.78 1.26
C ALA A 293 11.86 8.45 1.58
N THR A 294 10.77 8.01 0.93
CA THR A 294 9.42 8.56 1.11
C THR A 294 8.89 8.35 2.52
N ALA A 295 9.05 7.14 3.07
CA ALA A 295 8.63 6.82 4.44
C ALA A 295 9.45 7.60 5.48
N ASN A 296 10.77 7.67 5.32
CA ASN A 296 11.64 8.38 6.26
C ASN A 296 11.45 9.90 6.22
N LEU A 297 11.21 10.50 5.06
CA LEU A 297 10.87 11.93 4.95
C LEU A 297 9.54 12.24 5.64
N ARG A 298 8.53 11.37 5.46
CA ARG A 298 7.27 11.51 6.18
C ARG A 298 7.44 11.26 7.67
N ALA A 299 8.31 10.34 8.08
CA ALA A 299 8.64 10.14 9.49
C ALA A 299 9.28 11.40 10.08
N GLU A 300 10.21 12.05 9.36
CA GLU A 300 10.78 13.35 9.74
C GLU A 300 9.68 14.40 9.92
N ASN A 301 8.72 14.53 8.99
CA ASN A 301 7.61 15.50 9.14
C ASN A 301 6.86 15.38 10.47
N TYR A 302 6.71 14.18 11.05
CA TYR A 302 5.94 13.93 12.27
C TYR A 302 6.81 13.59 13.49
N ASP A 303 8.12 13.85 13.42
CA ASP A 303 9.09 13.51 14.47
C ASP A 303 9.02 12.03 14.88
N ILE A 304 8.86 11.14 13.90
CA ILE A 304 8.89 9.68 14.05
C ILE A 304 10.32 9.22 13.76
N GLN A 305 10.82 8.26 14.55
CA GLN A 305 12.15 7.70 14.35
C GLN A 305 12.25 7.03 12.97
N THR A 306 13.20 7.49 12.16
CA THR A 306 13.54 6.89 10.87
C THR A 306 14.17 5.52 11.04
N VAL A 307 14.07 4.71 9.98
CA VAL A 307 14.62 3.35 9.97
C VAL A 307 15.43 3.11 8.71
N ASP A 308 16.29 2.09 8.75
CA ASP A 308 17.12 1.71 7.64
C ASP A 308 16.33 1.04 6.51
N ARG A 309 16.92 1.05 5.31
CA ARG A 309 16.34 0.46 4.10
C ARG A 309 15.93 -1.01 4.30
N SER A 310 16.70 -1.81 5.04
CA SER A 310 16.42 -3.23 5.23
C SER A 310 15.18 -3.47 6.07
N LYS A 311 15.00 -2.70 7.15
CA LYS A 311 13.78 -2.74 7.95
C LYS A 311 12.56 -2.31 7.14
N ILE A 312 12.69 -1.28 6.29
CA ILE A 312 11.61 -0.85 5.39
C ILE A 312 11.28 -1.94 4.38
N LYS A 313 12.28 -2.58 3.77
CA LYS A 313 12.09 -3.72 2.86
C LYS A 313 11.30 -4.86 3.51
N GLY A 314 11.62 -5.18 4.77
CA GLY A 314 10.91 -6.19 5.55
C GLY A 314 9.41 -5.87 5.72
N ILE A 315 9.11 -4.63 6.12
CA ILE A 315 7.73 -4.19 6.39
C ILE A 315 6.96 -4.00 5.08
N ALA A 316 7.47 -3.20 4.14
CA ALA A 316 6.80 -2.89 2.88
C ALA A 316 6.59 -4.13 2.01
N GLY A 317 7.58 -5.03 2.01
CA GLY A 317 7.54 -6.30 1.30
C GLY A 317 6.73 -7.40 1.97
N ARG A 318 6.18 -7.15 3.17
CA ARG A 318 5.49 -8.14 4.02
C ARG A 318 6.29 -9.44 4.13
N ILE A 319 7.60 -9.31 4.37
CA ILE A 319 8.52 -10.45 4.40
C ILE A 319 8.23 -11.28 5.64
N VAL A 320 7.75 -12.50 5.45
CA VAL A 320 7.58 -13.47 6.53
C VAL A 320 8.95 -14.05 6.88
N PRO A 321 9.46 -13.85 8.11
CA PRO A 321 10.75 -14.41 8.51
C PRO A 321 10.72 -15.93 8.43
N ALA A 322 11.78 -16.54 7.91
CA ALA A 322 11.92 -17.99 7.82
C ALA A 322 13.35 -18.41 8.13
N ILE A 323 13.50 -19.56 8.81
CA ILE A 323 14.80 -20.16 9.11
C ILE A 323 14.71 -21.68 8.95
N ALA A 324 15.74 -22.27 8.33
CA ALA A 324 15.74 -23.70 7.97
C ALA A 324 15.58 -24.62 9.19
N THR A 325 16.05 -24.22 10.37
CA THR A 325 15.94 -25.01 11.62
C THR A 325 14.48 -25.21 12.04
N THR A 326 13.67 -24.15 12.02
CA THR A 326 12.24 -24.21 12.33
C THR A 326 11.50 -25.06 11.30
N THR A 327 11.80 -24.86 10.01
CA THR A 327 11.19 -25.64 8.92
C THR A 327 11.50 -27.13 9.06
N ALA A 328 12.78 -27.51 9.24
CA ALA A 328 13.17 -28.90 9.40
C ALA A 328 12.51 -29.56 10.62
N MET A 329 12.45 -28.83 11.74
CA MET A 329 11.83 -29.32 12.97
C MET A 329 10.32 -29.57 12.79
N ILE A 330 9.56 -28.60 12.28
CA ILE A 330 8.11 -28.75 12.14
C ILE A 330 7.75 -29.82 11.11
N THR A 331 8.52 -29.92 10.01
CA THR A 331 8.36 -31.01 9.03
C THR A 331 8.59 -32.38 9.67
N GLY A 332 9.56 -32.50 10.59
CA GLY A 332 9.75 -33.73 11.36
C GLY A 332 8.51 -34.12 12.17
N LEU A 333 7.87 -33.17 12.84
CA LEU A 333 6.62 -33.40 13.58
C LEU A 333 5.46 -33.78 12.66
N VAL A 334 5.35 -33.14 11.49
CA VAL A 334 4.36 -33.48 10.45
C VAL A 334 4.51 -34.94 10.03
N CYS A 335 5.74 -35.42 9.79
CA CYS A 335 5.98 -36.82 9.44
C CYS A 335 5.54 -37.79 10.55
N LEU A 336 5.68 -37.43 11.82
CA LEU A 336 5.21 -38.26 12.93
C LEU A 336 3.68 -38.43 12.92
N GLU A 337 2.92 -37.38 12.61
CA GLU A 337 1.46 -37.48 12.48
C GLU A 337 1.04 -38.25 11.21
N ILE A 338 1.80 -38.13 10.12
CA ILE A 338 1.56 -38.93 8.90
C ILE A 338 1.64 -40.44 9.20
N TYR A 339 2.58 -40.90 10.04
CA TYR A 339 2.62 -42.32 10.42
C TYR A 339 1.32 -42.79 11.08
N LYS A 340 0.71 -41.97 11.94
CA LYS A 340 -0.55 -42.29 12.63
C LYS A 340 -1.73 -42.36 11.66
N LEU A 341 -1.75 -41.45 10.68
CA LEU A 341 -2.73 -41.48 9.60
C LEU A 341 -2.62 -42.76 8.76
N LEU A 342 -1.40 -43.15 8.40
CA LEU A 342 -1.14 -44.37 7.62
C LEU A 342 -1.49 -45.65 8.39
N GLN A 343 -1.29 -45.65 9.71
CA GLN A 343 -1.69 -46.75 10.59
C GLN A 343 -3.21 -46.81 10.85
N GLY A 344 -3.97 -45.80 10.39
CA GLY A 344 -5.43 -45.79 10.51
C GLY A 344 -5.91 -45.57 11.95
N HIS A 345 -5.18 -44.77 12.74
CA HIS A 345 -5.57 -44.44 14.11
C HIS A 345 -6.96 -43.80 14.15
N LYS A 346 -7.83 -44.34 15.02
CA LYS A 346 -9.22 -43.89 15.20
C LYS A 346 -9.47 -43.11 16.49
N ASN A 347 -8.53 -43.15 17.45
CA ASN A 347 -8.64 -42.39 18.69
C ASN A 347 -8.05 -40.98 18.48
N ILE A 348 -8.84 -39.94 18.79
CA ILE A 348 -8.42 -38.54 18.71
C ILE A 348 -7.22 -38.25 19.61
N GLU A 349 -7.17 -38.87 20.79
CA GLU A 349 -6.08 -38.75 21.77
C GLU A 349 -4.73 -39.27 21.24
N SER A 350 -4.72 -39.97 20.10
CA SER A 350 -3.47 -40.41 19.47
C SER A 350 -2.78 -39.31 18.65
N TYR A 351 -3.54 -38.32 18.19
CA TYR A 351 -3.04 -37.21 17.38
C TYR A 351 -2.58 -36.04 18.26
N ARG A 352 -1.66 -35.23 17.76
CA ARG A 352 -1.19 -34.03 18.44
C ARG A 352 -1.12 -32.87 17.45
N ASN A 353 -1.69 -31.74 17.82
CA ASN A 353 -1.30 -30.46 17.27
C ASN A 353 -0.04 -29.98 18.00
N ALA A 354 0.80 -29.20 17.32
CA ALA A 354 2.03 -28.69 17.90
C ALA A 354 2.09 -27.16 17.78
N PHE A 355 2.56 -26.51 18.84
CA PHE A 355 2.91 -25.10 18.88
C PHE A 355 4.31 -24.98 19.45
N VAL A 356 5.23 -24.45 18.65
CA VAL A 356 6.66 -24.44 18.97
C VAL A 356 7.20 -23.03 18.85
N ASN A 357 8.10 -22.67 19.75
CA ASN A 357 8.96 -21.50 19.62
C ASN A 357 10.40 -21.86 20.01
N LEU A 358 11.25 -22.06 19.00
CA LEU A 358 12.64 -22.47 19.20
C LEU A 358 13.46 -21.40 19.92
N ALA A 359 13.13 -20.11 19.79
CA ALA A 359 13.86 -19.03 20.44
C ALA A 359 13.77 -19.10 21.97
N THR A 360 12.67 -19.65 22.50
CA THR A 360 12.47 -19.87 23.93
C THR A 360 12.53 -21.34 24.30
N SER A 361 12.88 -22.23 23.35
CA SER A 361 12.82 -23.69 23.51
C SER A 361 11.45 -24.19 24.02
N PHE A 362 10.38 -23.53 23.60
CA PHE A 362 9.02 -23.88 24.00
C PHE A 362 8.42 -24.88 23.02
N PHE A 363 7.90 -25.99 23.54
CA PHE A 363 7.17 -27.01 22.79
C PHE A 363 5.87 -27.32 23.53
N CYS A 364 4.75 -27.11 22.87
CA CYS A 364 3.43 -27.46 23.39
C CYS A 364 2.73 -28.36 22.39
N PHE A 365 2.23 -29.49 22.89
CA PHE A 365 1.42 -30.41 22.13
C PHE A 365 0.03 -30.44 22.74
N THR A 366 -0.98 -30.26 21.91
CA THR A 366 -2.38 -30.32 22.34
C THR A 366 -3.11 -31.39 21.56
N GLU A 367 -4.14 -31.96 22.15
CA GLU A 367 -5.08 -32.78 21.40
C GLU A 367 -5.81 -31.91 20.36
N PRO A 368 -6.12 -32.43 19.16
CA PRO A 368 -7.01 -31.75 18.22
C PRO A 368 -8.41 -31.57 18.84
N ALA A 369 -9.11 -30.51 18.44
CA ALA A 369 -10.49 -30.31 18.87
C ALA A 369 -11.44 -31.32 18.20
N ASP A 370 -12.50 -31.69 18.90
CA ASP A 370 -13.61 -32.46 18.33
C ASP A 370 -14.35 -31.67 17.23
N PRO A 371 -14.91 -32.34 16.22
CA PRO A 371 -15.70 -31.68 15.18
C PRO A 371 -16.99 -31.08 15.76
N ILE A 372 -17.31 -29.85 15.35
CA ILE A 372 -18.56 -29.19 15.71
C ILE A 372 -19.74 -29.97 15.13
N ARG A 373 -20.56 -30.56 16.01
CA ARG A 373 -21.81 -31.22 15.60
C ARG A 373 -22.88 -30.17 15.33
N GLN A 374 -23.25 -29.97 14.07
CA GLN A 374 -24.46 -29.22 13.75
C GLN A 374 -25.67 -30.08 14.18
N LYS A 375 -26.53 -29.51 15.03
CA LYS A 375 -27.76 -30.14 15.52
C LYS A 375 -28.81 -30.27 14.43
#